data_AF-A0A4Q2UYZ0-F1
#
_entry.id   AF-A0A4Q2UYZ0-F1
#
_cell.length_a   1.000
_cell.length_b   1.000
_cell.length_c   1.000
_cell.angle_alpha   90.00
_cell.angle_beta   90.00
_cell.angle_gamma   90.00
#
_symmetry.space_group_name_H-M   'P 1'
#
loop_
_entity.id
_entity.type
_entity.pdbx_description
1 polymer ?
#
loop_
_entity_poly.entity_id
_entity_poly.type
_entity_poly.pdbx_seq_one_letter_code
_entity_poly.pdbx_strand_id
1 'polypeptide(L)'
;MAADDSYTAADERARAARRAGLQAKKDEQPANTARSYAAKQREWKAWCRTPRAAADGSLYSWPDGELVTPDKLAAWLKEDILLRRVAPPQKKPRAR
;
A
#
# COMPACT_ATOMS: atom_id res chain seq x y z
N MET A 1 14.77 -4.25 41.26
CA MET A 1 13.56 -4.00 40.46
C MET A 1 13.81 -2.84 39.47
N ALA A 2 14.88 -2.94 38.66
CA ALA A 2 15.37 -1.85 37.78
C ALA A 2 15.65 -2.31 36.33
N ALA A 3 15.53 -3.61 36.06
CA ALA A 3 15.73 -4.19 34.73
C ALA A 3 14.51 -4.01 33.81
N ASP A 4 13.30 -3.98 34.38
CA ASP A 4 12.05 -3.80 33.64
C ASP A 4 11.93 -2.39 33.02
N ASP A 5 12.31 -1.35 33.76
CA ASP A 5 12.24 0.05 33.31
C ASP A 5 13.28 0.38 32.22
N SER A 6 14.42 -0.31 32.22
CA SER A 6 15.45 -0.12 31.19
C SER A 6 15.10 -0.84 29.89
N TYR A 7 14.45 -2.01 29.97
CA TYR A 7 13.95 -2.73 28.79
C TYR A 7 12.84 -1.95 28.07
N THR A 8 11.92 -1.37 28.84
CA THR A 8 10.84 -0.53 28.29
C THR A 8 11.36 0.77 27.69
N ALA A 9 12.29 1.47 28.34
CA ALA A 9 12.91 2.68 27.79
C ALA A 9 13.70 2.41 26.49
N ALA A 10 14.40 1.27 26.41
CA ALA A 10 15.11 0.86 25.20
C ALA A 10 14.15 0.54 24.04
N ASP A 11 13.04 -0.14 24.32
CA ASP A 11 12.02 -0.47 23.33
C ASP A 11 11.26 0.77 22.84
N GLU A 12 10.96 1.73 23.73
CA GLU A 12 10.37 3.01 23.35
C GLU A 12 11.30 3.84 22.46
N ARG A 13 12.60 3.86 22.78
CA ARG A 13 13.60 4.53 21.95
C ARG A 13 13.73 3.88 20.58
N ALA A 14 13.68 2.54 20.51
CA ALA A 14 13.67 1.81 19.25
C ALA A 14 12.41 2.11 18.42
N ARG A 15 11.22 2.14 19.05
CA ARG A 15 9.96 2.55 18.41
C ARG A 15 10.00 4.01 17.93
N ALA A 16 10.57 4.92 18.72
CA ALA A 16 10.75 6.33 18.35
C ALA A 16 11.69 6.49 17.15
N ALA A 17 12.82 5.79 17.13
CA ALA A 17 13.76 5.79 16.02
C ALA A 17 13.13 5.26 14.73
N ARG A 18 12.34 4.17 14.81
CA ARG A 18 11.58 3.64 13.66
C ARG A 18 10.57 4.66 13.13
N ARG A 19 9.82 5.34 14.01
CA ARG A 19 8.88 6.40 13.62
C ARG A 19 9.58 7.58 12.96
N ALA A 20 10.70 8.04 13.52
CA ALA A 20 11.49 9.13 12.97
C ALA A 20 12.05 8.78 11.58
N GLY A 21 12.57 7.56 11.41
CA GLY A 21 13.04 7.09 10.10
C GLY A 21 11.92 7.00 9.06
N LEU A 22 10.74 6.50 9.44
CA LEU A 22 9.57 6.48 8.56
C LEU A 22 9.10 7.89 8.19
N GLN A 23 9.19 8.85 9.12
CA GLN A 23 8.80 10.23 8.87
C GLN A 23 9.78 10.92 7.93
N ALA A 24 11.09 10.79 8.16
CA ALA A 24 12.12 11.32 7.26
C ALA A 24 11.93 10.82 5.82
N LYS A 25 11.55 9.55 5.63
CA LYS A 25 11.25 9.00 4.30
C LYS A 25 9.98 9.57 3.67
N LYS A 26 9.00 10.01 4.45
CA LYS A 26 7.85 10.74 3.93
C LYS A 26 8.24 12.16 3.55
N ASP A 27 9.09 12.81 4.34
CA ASP A 27 9.52 14.19 4.12
C ASP A 27 10.44 14.32 2.89
N GLU A 28 11.27 13.30 2.62
CA GLU A 28 12.09 13.19 1.41
C GLU A 28 11.28 12.89 0.13
N GLN A 29 9.99 12.55 0.25
CA GLN A 29 9.18 12.09 -0.87
C GLN A 29 8.72 13.29 -1.72
N PRO A 30 8.96 13.30 -3.05
CA PRO A 30 8.59 14.44 -3.88
C PRO A 30 7.06 14.63 -3.90
N ALA A 31 6.62 15.89 -3.75
CA ALA A 31 5.21 16.25 -3.50
C ALA A 31 4.22 15.71 -4.56
N ASN A 32 4.68 15.49 -5.80
CA ASN A 32 3.87 14.92 -6.87
C ASN A 32 3.60 13.41 -6.72
N THR A 33 4.41 12.68 -5.94
CA THR A 33 4.28 11.23 -5.71
C THR A 33 3.50 10.89 -4.45
N ALA A 34 3.61 11.69 -3.38
CA ALA A 34 2.94 11.44 -2.10
C ALA A 34 1.40 11.35 -2.24
N ARG A 35 0.81 12.23 -3.06
CA ARG A 35 -0.64 12.27 -3.28
C ARG A 35 -1.15 11.07 -4.09
N SER A 36 -0.31 10.48 -4.93
CA SER A 36 -0.64 9.31 -5.75
C SER A 36 -0.43 7.99 -4.99
N TYR A 37 0.65 7.88 -4.21
CA TYR A 37 0.99 6.67 -3.47
C TYR A 37 -0.02 6.32 -2.38
N ALA A 38 -0.51 7.29 -1.61
CA ALA A 38 -1.49 7.01 -0.55
C ALA A 38 -2.81 6.45 -1.11
N ALA A 39 -3.26 6.93 -2.27
CA ALA A 39 -4.43 6.37 -2.95
C ALA A 39 -4.14 4.95 -3.47
N LYS A 40 -2.98 4.75 -4.11
CA LYS A 40 -2.59 3.44 -4.64
C LYS A 40 -2.35 2.38 -3.57
N GLN A 41 -1.80 2.76 -2.42
CA GLN A 41 -1.65 1.87 -1.27
C GLN A 41 -3.00 1.46 -0.68
N ARG A 42 -3.97 2.37 -0.62
CA ARG A 42 -5.34 2.03 -0.20
C ARG A 42 -6.00 1.08 -1.17
N GLU A 43 -5.90 1.35 -2.48
CA GLU A 43 -6.39 0.44 -3.53
C GLU A 43 -5.75 -0.95 -3.41
N TRP A 44 -4.43 -1.01 -3.25
CA TRP A 44 -3.69 -2.26 -3.06
C TRP A 44 -4.16 -3.02 -1.82
N LYS A 45 -4.22 -2.36 -0.65
CA LYS A 45 -4.66 -3.00 0.60
C LYS A 45 -6.10 -3.51 0.51
N ALA A 46 -6.98 -2.75 -0.14
CA ALA A 46 -8.35 -3.19 -0.41
C ALA A 46 -8.36 -4.43 -1.31
N TRP A 47 -7.64 -4.39 -2.43
CA TRP A 47 -7.49 -5.52 -3.35
C TRP A 47 -6.99 -6.78 -2.63
N CYS A 48 -5.99 -6.67 -1.75
CA CYS A 48 -5.46 -7.82 -1.00
C CYS A 48 -6.52 -8.50 -0.12
N ARG A 49 -7.35 -7.70 0.55
CA ARG A 49 -8.36 -8.15 1.51
C ARG A 49 -9.61 -8.70 0.84
N THR A 50 -9.85 -8.38 -0.43
CA THR A 50 -11.00 -8.89 -1.18
C THR A 50 -10.83 -10.39 -1.43
N PRO A 51 -11.74 -11.25 -0.92
CA PRO A 51 -11.72 -12.69 -1.19
C PRO A 51 -11.95 -12.98 -2.67
N ARG A 52 -11.28 -14.02 -3.20
CA ARG A 52 -11.37 -14.42 -4.61
C ARG A 52 -11.51 -15.91 -4.74
N ALA A 53 -12.18 -16.33 -5.81
CA ALA A 53 -12.21 -17.72 -6.21
C ALA A 53 -10.93 -18.06 -6.99
N ALA A 54 -10.23 -19.09 -6.54
CA ALA A 54 -9.22 -19.76 -7.33
C ALA A 54 -9.88 -20.65 -8.40
N ALA A 55 -9.07 -21.16 -9.33
CA ALA A 55 -9.55 -21.99 -10.45
C ALA A 55 -10.22 -23.30 -9.99
N ASP A 56 -9.90 -23.77 -8.79
CA ASP A 56 -10.48 -24.94 -8.14
C ASP A 56 -11.76 -24.62 -7.34
N GLY A 57 -12.22 -23.37 -7.36
CA GLY A 57 -13.40 -22.90 -6.63
C GLY A 57 -13.13 -22.58 -5.15
N SER A 58 -11.91 -22.78 -4.64
CA SER A 58 -11.54 -22.37 -3.28
C SER A 58 -11.47 -20.85 -3.16
N LEU A 59 -11.82 -20.31 -1.98
CA LEU A 59 -11.66 -18.89 -1.69
C LEU A 59 -10.27 -18.61 -1.12
N TYR A 60 -9.58 -17.64 -1.69
CA TYR A 60 -8.30 -17.16 -1.19
C TYR A 60 -8.27 -15.63 -1.09
N SER A 61 -7.41 -15.14 -0.20
CA SER A 61 -7.10 -13.71 -0.07
C SER A 61 -5.60 -13.56 0.08
N TRP A 62 -5.05 -12.42 -0.33
CA TRP A 62 -3.64 -12.14 -0.10
C TRP A 62 -3.43 -11.64 1.33
N PRO A 63 -2.31 -12.01 1.99
CA PRO A 63 -2.00 -11.50 3.33
C PRO A 63 -1.99 -9.97 3.36
N ASP A 64 -2.56 -9.41 4.44
CA ASP A 64 -2.75 -8.03 4.96
C ASP A 64 -2.48 -6.77 4.10
N GLY A 65 -1.65 -6.86 3.07
CA GLY A 65 -1.35 -5.81 2.11
C GLY A 65 -0.05 -5.06 2.43
N GLU A 66 0.70 -5.48 3.43
CA GLU A 66 1.89 -4.76 3.90
C GLU A 66 3.13 -5.08 3.06
N LEU A 67 3.34 -6.36 2.76
CA LEU A 67 4.42 -6.82 1.89
C LEU A 67 3.96 -6.92 0.43
N VAL A 68 4.78 -6.39 -0.46
CA VAL A 68 4.68 -6.54 -1.91
C VAL A 68 5.63 -7.64 -2.33
N THR A 69 5.08 -8.82 -2.68
CA THR A 69 5.85 -9.91 -3.28
C THR A 69 5.68 -9.90 -4.81
N PRO A 70 6.62 -10.44 -5.59
CA PRO A 70 6.53 -10.47 -7.05
C PRO A 70 5.24 -11.11 -7.55
N ASP A 71 4.84 -12.26 -7.00
CA ASP A 71 3.63 -12.98 -7.41
C ASP A 71 2.35 -12.18 -7.15
N LYS A 72 2.30 -11.53 -5.99
CA LYS A 72 1.17 -10.69 -5.59
C LYS A 72 1.05 -9.45 -6.48
N LEU A 73 2.18 -8.84 -6.83
CA LEU A 73 2.21 -7.71 -7.76
C LEU A 73 1.78 -8.14 -9.17
N ALA A 74 2.26 -9.29 -9.66
CA ALA A 74 1.86 -9.83 -10.95
C ALA A 74 0.36 -10.12 -11.01
N ALA A 75 -0.20 -10.73 -9.96
CA ALA A 75 -1.63 -10.98 -9.84
C ALA A 75 -2.43 -9.67 -9.84
N TRP A 76 -1.98 -8.63 -9.11
CA TRP A 76 -2.66 -7.33 -9.09
C TRP A 76 -2.68 -6.65 -10.45
N LEU A 77 -1.56 -6.72 -11.16
CA LEU A 77 -1.49 -6.18 -12.51
C LEU A 77 -2.47 -6.89 -13.43
N LYS A 78 -2.49 -8.23 -13.41
CA LYS A 78 -3.31 -9.06 -14.30
C LYS A 78 -4.81 -8.93 -14.02
N GLU A 79 -5.21 -8.98 -12.75
CA GLU A 79 -6.62 -9.12 -12.37
C GLU A 79 -7.34 -7.78 -12.18
N ASP A 80 -6.60 -6.69 -11.96
CA ASP A 80 -7.21 -5.40 -11.65
C ASP A 80 -6.65 -4.28 -12.53
N ILE A 81 -5.33 -4.08 -12.55
CA ILE A 81 -4.76 -2.90 -13.26
C ILE A 81 -4.95 -2.98 -14.77
N LEU A 82 -4.61 -4.10 -15.41
CA LEU A 82 -4.71 -4.25 -16.86
C LEU A 82 -6.16 -4.30 -17.36
N LEU A 83 -7.11 -4.67 -16.49
CA LEU A 83 -8.53 -4.70 -16.81
C LEU A 83 -9.23 -3.35 -16.62
N ARG A 84 -8.60 -2.38 -15.96
CA ARG A 84 -9.16 -1.03 -15.79
C ARG A 84 -9.23 -0.33 -17.13
N ARG A 85 -10.45 -0.15 -17.64
CA ARG A 85 -10.71 0.78 -18.74
C ARG A 85 -10.40 2.19 -18.26
N VAL A 86 -9.32 2.77 -18.76
CA VAL A 86 -9.09 4.21 -18.65
C VAL A 86 -10.03 4.87 -19.64
N ALA A 87 -11.16 5.38 -19.16
CA ALA A 87 -12.00 6.24 -19.99
C ALA A 87 -11.16 7.46 -20.39
N PRO A 88 -10.90 7.70 -21.68
CA PRO A 88 -10.19 8.90 -22.09
C PRO A 88 -11.02 10.11 -21.62
N PRO A 89 -10.38 11.17 -21.08
CA PRO A 89 -11.09 12.36 -20.68
C PRO A 89 -11.87 12.87 -21.88
N GLN A 90 -13.20 12.94 -21.77
CA GLN A 90 -14.03 13.51 -22.81
C GLN A 90 -13.63 14.98 -22.96
N LYS A 91 -12.84 15.30 -23.99
CA LYS A 91 -12.52 16.67 -24.35
C LYS A 91 -13.85 17.36 -24.66
N LYS A 92 -14.34 18.20 -23.74
CA LYS A 92 -15.44 19.11 -24.05
C LYS A 92 -14.99 19.94 -25.26
N PRO A 93 -15.77 20.01 -26.35
CA PRO A 93 -15.42 20.85 -27.47
C PRO A 93 -15.28 22.27 -26.96
N ARG A 94 -14.11 22.87 -27.24
CA ARG A 94 -13.81 24.25 -26.88
C ARG A 94 -14.77 25.12 -27.70
N ALA A 95 -15.71 25.78 -27.05
CA ALA A 95 -16.61 26.71 -27.70
C ALA A 95 -15.77 27.77 -28.44
N ARG A 96 -16.10 27.98 -29.72
CA ARG A 96 -15.36 28.83 -30.65
C ARG A 96 -15.99 30.22 -30.67
#